data_AF-A0A5C6MCA1-F1
#
_entry.id   AF-A0A5C6MCA1-F1
#
_cell.length_a   1.000
_cell.length_b   1.000
_cell.length_c   1.000
_cell.angle_alpha   90.00
_cell.angle_beta   90.00
_cell.angle_gamma   90.00
#
_symmetry.space_group_name_H-M   'P 1'
#
loop_
_entity.id
_entity.type
_entity.pdbx_description
1 polymer ?
#
loop_
_entity_poly.entity_id
_entity_poly.type
_entity_poly.pdbx_seq_one_letter_code
_entity_poly.pdbx_strand_id
1 'polypeptide(L)'
;MHEDQVKTIAEALRKAGETVDISRHFGFVTSWKIVGPFDNREEKGFAVAYAPETEIVQERPNVEAEYDGMNGKVRWQTVETTDDFGVVDIAKQIENFKGSVMYAVAEWSSPAQQTLQVRLGTPNAWKLWVNGALVFEREEYHRSTQLDQYSVPVQLKPGVNVLAFKICQNEQTQDWAQKYQFQLRVCDSTGVGVLPGPVVVRNGVSRKTALNKGGAE
;
A
#
# COMPACT_ATOMS: atom_id res chain seq x y z
N MET A 1 -20.06 1.23 6.46
CA MET A 1 -19.91 2.23 7.54
C MET A 1 -19.78 3.58 6.85
N HIS A 2 -20.55 4.59 7.26
CA HIS A 2 -20.43 5.93 6.68
C HIS A 2 -19.31 6.71 7.37
N GLU A 3 -18.37 7.25 6.60
CA GLU A 3 -17.24 8.04 7.12
C GLU A 3 -17.70 9.17 8.05
N ASP A 4 -18.81 9.83 7.70
CA ASP A 4 -19.36 10.95 8.46
C ASP A 4 -19.74 10.56 9.90
N GLN A 5 -20.27 9.34 10.09
CA GLN A 5 -20.63 8.86 11.43
C GLN A 5 -19.37 8.63 12.29
N VAL A 6 -18.32 8.07 11.69
CA VAL A 6 -17.05 7.86 12.40
C VAL A 6 -16.41 9.19 12.77
N LYS A 7 -16.36 10.15 11.83
CA LYS A 7 -15.84 11.50 12.10
C LYS A 7 -16.59 12.15 13.26
N THR A 8 -17.93 12.12 13.22
CA THR A 8 -18.77 12.70 14.27
C THR A 8 -18.47 12.09 15.65
N ILE A 9 -18.37 10.76 15.73
CA ILE A 9 -18.08 10.06 17.00
C ILE A 9 -16.65 10.37 17.47
N ALA A 10 -15.66 10.30 16.58
CA ALA A 10 -14.28 10.57 16.91
C ALA A 10 -14.07 12.01 17.40
N GLU A 11 -14.71 12.99 16.77
CA GLU A 11 -14.70 14.38 17.22
C GLU A 11 -15.32 14.54 18.60
N ALA A 12 -16.44 13.87 18.88
CA ALA A 12 -17.06 13.91 20.20
C ALA A 12 -16.15 13.30 21.28
N LEU A 13 -15.50 12.18 20.99
CA LEU A 13 -14.55 11.53 21.90
C LEU A 13 -13.29 12.39 22.13
N ARG A 14 -12.72 12.97 21.07
CA ARG A 14 -11.58 13.90 21.18
C ARG A 14 -11.94 15.12 22.04
N LYS A 15 -13.15 15.67 21.87
CA LYS A 15 -13.67 16.78 22.73
C LYS A 15 -13.84 16.37 24.19
N ALA A 16 -14.10 15.09 24.46
CA ALA A 16 -14.17 14.54 25.81
C ALA A 16 -12.79 14.22 26.43
N GLY A 17 -11.69 14.47 25.70
CA GLY A 17 -10.32 14.23 26.17
C GLY A 17 -9.78 12.85 25.82
N GLU A 18 -10.52 12.03 25.07
CA GLU A 18 -10.06 10.71 24.65
C GLU A 18 -9.13 10.81 23.43
N THR A 19 -8.11 9.94 23.40
CA THR A 19 -7.24 9.82 22.23
C THR A 19 -7.88 8.87 21.20
N VAL A 20 -8.26 9.41 20.04
CA VAL A 20 -8.85 8.63 18.94
C VAL A 20 -7.97 8.71 17.70
N ASP A 21 -7.44 7.56 17.30
CA ASP A 21 -6.68 7.36 16.07
C ASP A 21 -7.51 6.48 15.11
N ILE A 22 -8.23 7.14 14.19
CA ILE A 22 -9.11 6.46 13.22
C ILE A 22 -8.26 5.62 12.27
N SER A 23 -7.16 6.18 11.77
CA SER A 23 -6.26 5.53 10.82
C SER A 23 -5.76 4.20 11.36
N ARG A 24 -5.28 4.19 12.60
CA ARG A 24 -4.86 2.98 13.30
C ARG A 24 -6.03 2.04 13.62
N HIS A 25 -7.17 2.55 14.07
CA HIS A 25 -8.32 1.72 14.41
C HIS A 25 -8.81 0.88 13.22
N PHE A 26 -8.79 1.45 12.01
CA PHE A 26 -9.25 0.77 10.79
C PHE A 26 -8.15 0.05 10.01
N GLY A 27 -6.88 0.13 10.46
CA GLY A 27 -5.75 -0.54 9.83
C GLY A 27 -5.30 0.11 8.52
N PHE A 28 -5.44 1.43 8.39
CA PHE A 28 -4.97 2.17 7.21
C PHE A 28 -3.44 2.14 7.09
N VAL A 29 -2.96 2.02 5.85
CA VAL A 29 -1.55 2.16 5.52
C VAL A 29 -1.26 3.63 5.22
N THR A 30 -0.53 4.29 6.10
CA THR A 30 -0.32 5.74 6.07
C THR A 30 1.07 6.19 5.63
N SER A 31 2.02 5.25 5.48
CA SER A 31 3.39 5.54 5.04
C SER A 31 3.75 4.65 3.85
N TRP A 32 4.24 5.28 2.78
CA TRP A 32 4.51 4.66 1.49
C TRP A 32 5.85 5.13 0.95
N LYS A 33 6.55 4.26 0.23
CA LYS A 33 7.56 4.66 -0.75
C LYS A 33 6.86 4.81 -2.09
N ILE A 34 6.98 5.95 -2.75
CA ILE A 34 6.33 6.22 -4.04
C ILE A 34 7.36 6.64 -5.09
N VAL A 35 7.24 6.14 -6.32
CA VAL A 35 8.06 6.52 -7.47
C VAL A 35 7.21 6.78 -8.72
N GLY A 36 7.64 7.77 -9.48
CA GLY A 36 7.03 8.24 -10.73
C GLY A 36 7.26 9.75 -10.89
N PRO A 37 6.65 10.39 -11.89
CA PRO A 37 5.64 9.85 -12.79
C PRO A 37 6.24 9.05 -13.96
N PHE A 38 5.55 7.98 -14.36
CA PHE A 38 5.74 7.29 -15.63
C PHE A 38 4.61 7.63 -16.60
N ASP A 39 4.79 7.31 -17.89
CA ASP A 39 3.90 7.76 -18.96
C ASP A 39 2.56 6.99 -18.99
N ASN A 40 1.45 7.64 -18.69
CA ASN A 40 0.10 7.10 -18.88
C ASN A 40 -0.69 7.83 -19.97
N ARG A 41 -0.01 8.50 -20.92
CA ARG A 41 -0.72 9.17 -22.01
C ARG A 41 -1.51 8.17 -22.84
N GLU A 42 -2.74 8.55 -23.22
CA GLU A 42 -3.71 7.71 -23.90
C GLU A 42 -4.04 6.44 -23.09
N GLU A 43 -3.93 6.53 -21.75
CA GLU A 43 -4.21 5.45 -20.78
C GLU A 43 -3.32 4.20 -20.92
N LYS A 44 -2.32 4.23 -21.82
CA LYS A 44 -1.44 3.08 -22.12
C LYS A 44 -0.64 2.57 -20.92
N GLY A 45 -0.34 3.46 -19.97
CA GLY A 45 0.52 3.19 -18.83
C GLY A 45 -0.08 2.13 -17.90
N PHE A 46 -1.40 1.93 -17.93
CA PHE A 46 -2.06 0.85 -17.20
C PHE A 46 -1.52 -0.53 -17.62
N ALA A 47 -1.47 -0.80 -18.93
CA ALA A 47 -0.99 -2.07 -19.48
C ALA A 47 0.53 -2.21 -19.50
N VAL A 48 1.27 -1.10 -19.61
CA VAL A 48 2.74 -1.11 -19.66
C VAL A 48 3.35 -1.45 -18.29
N ALA A 49 4.21 -2.47 -18.26
CA ALA A 49 5.03 -2.79 -17.09
C ALA A 49 6.33 -1.96 -17.10
N TYR A 50 6.39 -0.94 -16.24
CA TYR A 50 7.63 -0.18 -16.03
C TYR A 50 8.63 -0.96 -15.15
N ALA A 51 9.89 -0.51 -15.10
CA ALA A 51 10.94 -1.18 -14.34
C ALA A 51 10.56 -1.43 -12.85
N PRO A 52 9.96 -0.47 -12.09
CA PRO A 52 9.49 -0.74 -10.73
C PRO A 52 8.51 -1.91 -10.64
N GLU A 53 7.61 -2.06 -11.61
CA GLU A 53 6.63 -3.16 -11.65
C GLU A 53 7.33 -4.52 -11.79
N THR A 54 8.35 -4.58 -12.65
CA THR A 54 9.14 -5.80 -12.85
C THR A 54 9.87 -6.20 -11.57
N GLU A 55 10.45 -5.24 -10.86
CA GLU A 55 11.12 -5.46 -9.58
C GLU A 55 10.14 -5.88 -8.47
N ILE A 56 8.95 -5.27 -8.43
CA ILE A 56 7.86 -5.65 -7.50
C ILE A 56 7.45 -7.10 -7.72
N VAL A 57 7.22 -7.51 -8.97
CA VAL A 57 6.84 -8.89 -9.34
C VAL A 57 7.91 -9.90 -8.94
N GLN A 58 9.18 -9.49 -8.96
CA GLN A 58 10.31 -10.31 -8.51
C GLN A 58 10.53 -10.30 -6.99
N GLU A 59 9.66 -9.63 -6.22
CA GLU A 59 9.79 -9.42 -4.77
C GLU A 59 11.11 -8.72 -4.39
N ARG A 60 11.62 -7.83 -5.25
CA ARG A 60 12.89 -7.11 -5.05
C ARG A 60 12.79 -5.62 -5.43
N PRO A 61 11.81 -4.86 -4.92
CA PRO A 61 11.73 -3.43 -5.21
C PRO A 61 13.03 -2.73 -4.76
N ASN A 62 13.70 -2.04 -5.69
CA ASN A 62 14.91 -1.30 -5.36
C ASN A 62 14.57 0.16 -5.02
N VAL A 63 14.30 0.42 -3.74
CA VAL A 63 13.91 1.74 -3.24
C VAL A 63 14.99 2.81 -3.37
N GLU A 64 16.21 2.45 -3.75
CA GLU A 64 17.33 3.38 -3.99
C GLU A 64 17.60 3.62 -5.49
N ALA A 65 16.89 2.90 -6.37
CA ALA A 65 17.08 3.00 -7.80
C ALA A 65 16.58 4.33 -8.38
N GLU A 66 17.11 4.63 -9.56
CA GLU A 66 16.64 5.71 -10.42
C GLU A 66 16.11 5.12 -11.73
N TYR A 67 14.98 5.64 -12.21
CA TYR A 67 14.31 5.17 -13.42
C TYR A 67 14.08 6.31 -14.40
N ASP A 68 13.91 5.97 -15.68
CA ASP A 68 13.41 6.89 -16.70
C ASP A 68 11.90 7.09 -16.54
N GLY A 69 11.51 8.23 -15.97
CA GLY A 69 10.12 8.69 -15.88
C GLY A 69 9.71 9.55 -17.08
N MET A 70 8.44 9.96 -17.13
CA MET A 70 7.91 10.72 -18.28
C MET A 70 8.47 12.14 -18.40
N ASN A 71 8.90 12.74 -17.29
CA ASN A 71 9.42 14.11 -17.22
C ASN A 71 10.92 14.16 -16.87
N GLY A 72 11.62 13.03 -16.96
CA GLY A 72 13.02 12.89 -16.56
C GLY A 72 13.23 11.76 -15.57
N LYS A 73 14.40 11.74 -14.93
CA LYS A 73 14.75 10.71 -13.96
C LYS A 73 13.89 10.80 -12.70
N VAL A 74 13.42 9.67 -12.20
CA VAL A 74 12.58 9.57 -11.01
C VAL A 74 13.18 8.57 -10.01
N ARG A 75 12.97 8.83 -8.72
CA ARG A 75 13.45 8.00 -7.60
C ARG A 75 12.32 7.79 -6.61
N TRP A 76 12.44 6.74 -5.80
CA TRP A 76 11.50 6.54 -4.71
C TRP A 76 11.64 7.64 -3.65
N GLN A 77 10.52 8.10 -3.14
CA GLN A 77 10.45 9.05 -2.03
C GLN A 77 9.45 8.55 -0.99
N THR A 78 9.66 8.91 0.28
CA THR A 78 8.69 8.60 1.33
C THR A 78 7.53 9.59 1.26
N VAL A 79 6.31 9.07 1.33
CA VAL A 79 5.06 9.83 1.36
C VAL A 79 4.24 9.32 2.54
N GLU A 80 3.88 10.24 3.43
CA GLU A 80 3.11 9.92 4.64
C GLU A 80 1.88 10.81 4.72
N THR A 81 0.78 10.26 5.24
CA THR A 81 -0.46 11.01 5.44
C THR A 81 -0.89 10.99 6.90
N THR A 82 -1.37 12.14 7.37
CA THR A 82 -2.03 12.30 8.67
C THR A 82 -3.56 12.37 8.53
N ASP A 83 -4.09 12.06 7.35
CA ASP A 83 -5.53 11.97 7.14
C ASP A 83 -6.12 10.82 7.95
N ASP A 84 -7.25 11.09 8.63
CA ASP A 84 -7.95 10.13 9.51
C ASP A 84 -8.40 8.84 8.78
N PHE A 85 -8.54 8.88 7.46
CA PHE A 85 -8.91 7.75 6.60
C PHE A 85 -7.75 7.28 5.72
N GLY A 86 -6.52 7.67 6.06
CA GLY A 86 -5.32 7.22 5.37
C GLY A 86 -5.26 7.63 3.90
N VAL A 87 -5.92 8.73 3.51
CA VAL A 87 -5.86 9.24 2.14
C VAL A 87 -4.47 9.78 1.83
N VAL A 88 -3.82 9.19 0.82
CA VAL A 88 -2.64 9.75 0.16
C VAL A 88 -3.11 10.54 -1.06
N ASP A 89 -2.89 11.85 -1.03
CA ASP A 89 -3.26 12.77 -2.11
C ASP A 89 -2.01 13.13 -2.91
N ILE A 90 -1.77 12.42 -4.02
CA ILE A 90 -0.58 12.59 -4.86
C ILE A 90 -0.56 13.99 -5.47
N ALA A 91 -1.72 14.49 -5.89
CA ALA A 91 -1.84 15.83 -6.48
C ALA A 91 -1.39 16.93 -5.52
N LYS A 92 -1.65 16.79 -4.21
CA LYS A 92 -1.21 17.75 -3.18
C LYS A 92 0.18 17.50 -2.63
N GLN A 93 0.58 16.24 -2.46
CA GLN A 93 1.82 15.87 -1.76
C GLN A 93 3.03 15.79 -2.69
N ILE A 94 2.81 15.57 -3.99
CA ILE A 94 3.87 15.46 -5.00
C ILE A 94 3.59 16.47 -6.11
N GLU A 95 2.71 16.13 -7.04
CA GLU A 95 2.28 16.99 -8.14
C GLU A 95 1.09 16.33 -8.86
N ASN A 96 0.18 17.14 -9.42
CA ASN A 96 -0.95 16.65 -10.19
C ASN A 96 -0.54 16.32 -11.64
N PHE A 97 0.29 15.29 -11.80
CA PHE A 97 0.73 14.82 -13.12
C PHE A 97 -0.42 14.20 -13.91
N LYS A 98 -0.78 14.82 -15.03
CA LYS A 98 -1.77 14.31 -15.99
C LYS A 98 -1.15 13.24 -16.89
N GLY A 99 -1.94 12.22 -17.23
CA GLY A 99 -1.45 11.11 -18.06
C GLY A 99 -0.22 10.46 -17.43
N SER A 100 -0.29 10.17 -16.12
CA SER A 100 0.82 9.62 -15.37
C SER A 100 0.51 8.30 -14.64
N VAL A 101 1.55 7.52 -14.39
CA VAL A 101 1.53 6.35 -13.49
C VAL A 101 2.46 6.62 -12.31
N MET A 102 2.01 6.25 -11.12
CA MET A 102 2.83 6.18 -9.91
C MET A 102 2.82 4.75 -9.37
N TYR A 103 3.96 4.30 -8.86
CA TYR A 103 4.07 3.06 -8.09
C TYR A 103 4.29 3.42 -6.62
N ALA A 104 3.53 2.79 -5.73
CA ALA A 104 3.63 2.94 -4.29
C ALA A 104 3.88 1.57 -3.66
N VAL A 105 4.81 1.48 -2.72
CA VAL A 105 5.06 0.26 -1.94
C VAL A 105 5.05 0.57 -0.44
N ALA A 106 4.51 -0.38 0.32
CA ALA A 106 4.54 -0.36 1.78
C ALA A 106 4.91 -1.76 2.29
N GLU A 107 5.70 -1.79 3.35
CA GLU A 107 5.99 -3.02 4.07
C GLU A 107 4.90 -3.28 5.11
N TRP A 108 4.49 -4.55 5.23
CA TRP A 108 3.46 -4.98 6.17
C TRP A 108 3.90 -6.27 6.87
N SER A 109 4.18 -6.18 8.16
CA SER A 109 4.61 -7.34 8.96
C SER A 109 3.42 -8.18 9.42
N SER A 110 3.54 -9.49 9.28
CA SER A 110 2.58 -10.46 9.79
C SER A 110 3.28 -11.48 10.70
N PRO A 111 2.76 -11.76 11.90
CA PRO A 111 3.39 -12.68 12.85
C PRO A 111 3.22 -14.16 12.45
N ALA A 112 2.30 -14.45 11.53
CA ALA A 112 1.96 -15.80 11.08
C ALA A 112 1.47 -15.77 9.64
N GLN A 113 1.14 -16.93 9.08
CA GLN A 113 0.40 -16.96 7.83
C GLN A 113 -1.05 -16.56 8.09
N GLN A 114 -1.60 -15.60 7.34
CA GLN A 114 -2.94 -15.06 7.57
C GLN A 114 -3.68 -14.81 6.25
N THR A 115 -5.00 -15.02 6.26
CA THR A 115 -5.90 -14.54 5.21
C THR A 115 -6.53 -13.25 5.69
N LEU A 116 -6.26 -12.14 5.00
CA LEU A 116 -6.80 -10.82 5.32
C LEU A 116 -7.47 -10.21 4.09
N GLN A 117 -8.04 -9.02 4.24
CA GLN A 117 -8.53 -8.21 3.14
C GLN A 117 -7.74 -6.92 3.06
N VAL A 118 -7.30 -6.59 1.86
CA VAL A 118 -6.93 -5.23 1.49
C VAL A 118 -8.19 -4.54 0.97
N ARG A 119 -8.59 -3.45 1.62
CA ARG A 119 -9.70 -2.61 1.17
C ARG A 119 -9.19 -1.27 0.68
N LEU A 120 -9.72 -0.83 -0.45
CA LEU A 120 -9.19 0.28 -1.23
C LEU A 120 -10.30 1.25 -1.65
N GLY A 121 -9.98 2.54 -1.64
CA GLY A 121 -10.72 3.57 -2.37
C GLY A 121 -9.79 4.42 -3.23
N THR A 122 -10.14 4.62 -4.50
CA THR A 122 -9.47 5.56 -5.41
C THR A 122 -10.42 5.93 -6.57
N PRO A 123 -10.37 7.15 -7.12
CA PRO A 123 -11.07 7.49 -8.35
C PRO A 123 -10.27 7.11 -9.61
N ASN A 124 -9.02 6.67 -9.47
CA ASN A 124 -8.08 6.45 -10.57
C ASN A 124 -7.99 4.95 -10.94
N ALA A 125 -7.47 4.63 -12.12
CA ALA A 125 -7.21 3.24 -12.50
C ALA A 125 -6.03 2.66 -11.70
N TRP A 126 -6.06 1.37 -11.39
CA TRP A 126 -5.11 0.80 -10.44
C TRP A 126 -4.84 -0.70 -10.59
N LYS A 127 -3.69 -1.12 -10.03
CA LYS A 127 -3.31 -2.52 -9.82
C LYS A 127 -2.73 -2.72 -8.44
N LEU A 128 -2.94 -3.89 -7.85
CA LEU A 128 -2.45 -4.26 -6.53
C LEU A 128 -1.69 -5.58 -6.60
N TRP A 129 -0.48 -5.58 -6.04
CA TRP A 129 0.31 -6.78 -5.80
C TRP A 129 0.56 -6.96 -4.31
N VAL A 130 0.64 -8.23 -3.91
CA VAL A 130 1.10 -8.64 -2.57
C VAL A 130 2.19 -9.67 -2.74
N ASN A 131 3.39 -9.39 -2.23
CA ASN A 131 4.56 -10.24 -2.40
C ASN A 131 4.79 -10.63 -3.88
N GLY A 132 4.75 -9.64 -4.77
CA GLY A 132 4.97 -9.82 -6.21
C GLY A 132 3.84 -10.49 -6.99
N ALA A 133 2.85 -11.10 -6.32
CA ALA A 133 1.67 -11.66 -6.98
C ALA A 133 0.63 -10.56 -7.24
N LEU A 134 0.21 -10.42 -8.50
CA LEU A 134 -0.92 -9.54 -8.87
C LEU A 134 -2.21 -10.13 -8.29
N VAL A 135 -2.84 -9.40 -7.36
CA VAL A 135 -4.05 -9.87 -6.68
C VAL A 135 -5.33 -9.26 -7.25
N PHE A 136 -5.25 -8.05 -7.82
CA PHE A 136 -6.39 -7.40 -8.48
C PHE A 136 -5.94 -6.24 -9.36
N GLU A 137 -6.73 -5.92 -10.39
CA GLU A 137 -6.57 -4.73 -11.22
C GLU A 137 -7.92 -4.19 -11.70
N ARG A 138 -8.00 -2.87 -11.92
CA ARG A 138 -9.18 -2.18 -12.43
C ARG A 138 -8.77 -0.97 -13.26
N GLU A 139 -9.11 -0.99 -14.54
CA GLU A 139 -8.90 0.14 -15.46
C GLU A 139 -10.16 1.01 -15.53
N GLU A 140 -10.46 1.73 -14.44
CA GLU A 140 -11.58 2.68 -14.40
C GLU A 140 -11.09 4.02 -13.88
N TYR A 141 -11.43 5.09 -14.61
CA TYR A 141 -11.07 6.47 -14.28
C TYR A 141 -12.30 7.28 -13.85
N HIS A 142 -12.05 8.23 -12.94
CA HIS A 142 -12.99 9.23 -12.43
C HIS A 142 -14.29 8.69 -11.85
N ARG A 143 -14.24 7.49 -11.27
CA ARG A 143 -15.35 6.94 -10.52
C ARG A 143 -15.48 7.67 -9.19
N SER A 144 -16.71 7.81 -8.68
CA SER A 144 -16.90 8.20 -7.28
C SER A 144 -16.09 7.28 -6.37
N THR A 145 -15.35 7.86 -5.44
CA THR A 145 -14.57 7.13 -4.44
C THR A 145 -15.40 6.98 -3.18
N GLN A 146 -15.47 5.76 -2.66
CA GLN A 146 -16.04 5.47 -1.35
C GLN A 146 -15.03 4.69 -0.52
N LEU A 147 -15.10 4.81 0.81
CA LEU A 147 -14.39 3.90 1.71
C LEU A 147 -14.75 2.46 1.38
N ASP A 148 -13.74 1.59 1.37
CA ASP A 148 -13.89 0.16 1.09
C ASP A 148 -14.56 -0.16 -0.27
N GLN A 149 -14.45 0.74 -1.25
CA GLN A 149 -15.01 0.55 -2.60
C GLN A 149 -14.62 -0.80 -3.22
N TYR A 150 -13.39 -1.24 -2.97
CA TYR A 150 -12.90 -2.57 -3.34
C TYR A 150 -12.46 -3.33 -2.09
N SER A 151 -12.70 -4.64 -2.10
CA SER A 151 -12.25 -5.57 -1.05
C SER A 151 -11.58 -6.76 -1.70
N VAL A 152 -10.26 -6.87 -1.53
CA VAL A 152 -9.42 -7.88 -2.17
C VAL A 152 -8.90 -8.83 -1.09
N PRO A 153 -9.27 -10.11 -1.10
CA PRO A 153 -8.69 -11.10 -0.20
C PRO A 153 -7.22 -11.32 -0.55
N VAL A 154 -6.36 -11.32 0.46
CA VAL A 154 -4.90 -11.46 0.30
C VAL A 154 -4.34 -12.48 1.27
N GLN A 155 -3.23 -13.09 0.87
CA GLN A 155 -2.51 -14.09 1.63
C GLN A 155 -1.18 -13.51 2.11
N LEU A 156 -1.03 -13.33 3.42
CA LEU A 156 0.24 -12.87 4.00
C LEU A 156 1.07 -14.05 4.47
N LYS A 157 2.38 -13.97 4.23
CA LYS A 157 3.39 -14.89 4.77
C LYS A 157 3.87 -14.38 6.15
N PRO A 158 4.32 -15.26 7.05
CA PRO A 158 5.02 -14.83 8.25
C PRO A 158 6.22 -13.94 7.90
N GLY A 159 6.41 -12.86 8.65
CA GLY A 159 7.45 -11.87 8.40
C GLY A 159 6.97 -10.65 7.63
N VAL A 160 7.89 -9.99 6.93
CA VAL A 160 7.59 -8.78 6.14
C VAL A 160 6.96 -9.18 4.81
N ASN A 161 5.84 -8.54 4.49
CA ASN A 161 5.15 -8.63 3.21
C ASN A 161 5.26 -7.28 2.50
N VAL A 162 5.29 -7.28 1.18
CA VAL A 162 5.26 -6.04 0.39
C VAL A 162 3.87 -5.89 -0.22
N LEU A 163 3.20 -4.78 0.12
CA LEU A 163 2.01 -4.30 -0.56
C LEU A 163 2.48 -3.31 -1.63
N ALA A 164 2.16 -3.57 -2.88
CA ALA A 164 2.55 -2.70 -3.98
C ALA A 164 1.33 -2.28 -4.79
N PHE A 165 1.26 -1.00 -5.12
CA PHE A 165 0.10 -0.38 -5.74
C PHE A 165 0.56 0.46 -6.93
N LYS A 166 -0.06 0.23 -8.09
CA LYS A 166 0.09 1.08 -9.27
C LYS A 166 -1.17 1.92 -9.37
N ILE A 167 -1.01 3.22 -9.57
CA ILE A 167 -2.13 4.15 -9.73
C ILE A 167 -1.90 5.03 -10.96
N CYS A 168 -2.91 5.07 -11.82
CA CYS A 168 -2.83 5.71 -13.13
C CYS A 168 -3.83 6.87 -13.20
N GLN A 169 -3.34 8.06 -13.56
CA GLN A 169 -4.16 9.24 -13.84
C GLN A 169 -4.16 9.49 -15.36
N ASN A 170 -5.31 9.89 -15.92
CA ASN A 170 -5.40 10.23 -17.35
C ASN A 170 -5.23 11.73 -17.59
N GLU A 171 -5.38 12.19 -18.83
CA GLU A 171 -5.11 13.56 -19.25
C GLU A 171 -6.30 14.52 -19.10
N GLN A 172 -7.42 14.06 -18.54
CA GLN A 172 -8.60 14.91 -18.37
C GLN A 172 -8.26 16.15 -17.54
N THR A 173 -8.74 17.30 -18.01
CA THR A 173 -8.37 18.62 -17.47
C THR A 173 -9.49 19.27 -16.67
N GLN A 174 -10.69 18.70 -16.70
CA GLN A 174 -11.85 19.20 -15.96
C GLN A 174 -11.61 19.07 -14.45
N ASP A 175 -12.04 20.07 -13.68
CA ASP A 175 -11.77 20.16 -12.22
C ASP A 175 -12.23 18.91 -11.44
N TRP A 176 -13.34 18.31 -11.85
CA TRP A 176 -13.88 17.10 -11.22
C TRP A 176 -13.02 15.84 -11.45
N ALA A 177 -12.16 15.84 -12.47
CA ALA A 177 -11.28 14.76 -12.89
C ALA A 177 -9.84 14.89 -12.32
N GLN A 178 -9.59 15.87 -11.46
CA GLN A 178 -8.25 16.15 -10.94
C GLN A 178 -7.89 15.39 -9.66
N LYS A 179 -8.81 14.57 -9.12
CA LYS A 179 -8.50 13.77 -7.93
C LYS A 179 -7.48 12.69 -8.30
N TYR A 180 -6.30 12.81 -7.74
CA TYR A 180 -5.24 11.82 -7.87
C TYR A 180 -4.84 11.34 -6.48
N GLN A 181 -5.57 10.35 -5.97
CA GLN A 181 -5.46 9.92 -4.59
C GLN A 181 -5.83 8.45 -4.41
N PHE A 182 -5.35 7.86 -3.34
CA PHE A 182 -5.76 6.53 -2.92
C PHE A 182 -5.74 6.41 -1.40
N GLN A 183 -6.51 5.47 -0.89
CA GLN A 183 -6.42 5.00 0.48
C GLN A 183 -6.51 3.48 0.48
N LEU A 184 -5.74 2.85 1.36
CA LEU A 184 -5.69 1.41 1.51
C LEU A 184 -5.66 1.06 3.00
N ARG A 185 -6.47 0.08 3.40
CA ARG A 185 -6.43 -0.50 4.74
C ARG A 185 -6.38 -2.02 4.70
N VAL A 186 -5.82 -2.60 5.75
CA VAL A 186 -5.78 -4.05 5.96
C VAL A 186 -6.72 -4.41 7.09
N CYS A 187 -7.59 -5.38 6.86
CA CYS A 187 -8.59 -5.82 7.82
C CYS A 187 -8.85 -7.32 7.74
N ASP A 188 -9.51 -7.87 8.76
CA ASP A 188 -9.99 -9.25 8.72
C ASP A 188 -11.28 -9.38 7.89
N SER A 189 -11.81 -10.60 7.79
CA SER A 189 -13.05 -10.89 7.04
C SER A 189 -14.29 -10.15 7.55
N THR A 190 -14.29 -9.70 8.80
CA THR A 190 -15.39 -8.91 9.40
C THR A 190 -15.24 -7.41 9.14
N GLY A 191 -14.06 -6.98 8.68
CA GLY A 191 -13.74 -5.58 8.40
C GLY A 191 -13.04 -4.86 9.55
N VAL A 192 -12.72 -5.55 10.65
CA VAL A 192 -11.92 -5.02 11.76
C VAL A 192 -10.50 -4.77 11.28
N GLY A 193 -9.98 -3.57 11.56
CA GLY A 193 -8.63 -3.18 11.20
C GLY A 193 -7.59 -4.13 11.79
N VAL A 194 -6.66 -4.58 10.97
CA VAL A 194 -5.48 -5.34 11.40
C VAL A 194 -4.29 -4.41 11.31
N LEU A 195 -3.41 -4.47 12.30
CA LEU A 195 -2.17 -3.70 12.34
C LEU A 195 -0.97 -4.59 11.99
N PRO A 196 0.14 -4.01 11.50
CA PRO A 196 1.38 -4.75 11.34
C PRO A 196 1.80 -5.36 12.68
N GLY A 197 2.05 -6.67 12.69
CA GLY A 197 2.42 -7.42 13.89
C GLY A 197 3.93 -7.46 14.12
N PRO A 198 4.40 -7.91 15.30
CA PRO A 198 5.82 -8.09 15.54
C PRO A 198 6.41 -9.15 14.59
N VAL A 199 7.56 -8.85 13.97
CA VAL A 199 8.31 -9.82 13.17
C VAL A 199 9.10 -10.72 14.11
N VAL A 200 8.66 -11.96 14.31
CA VAL A 200 9.40 -12.94 15.11
C VAL A 200 10.51 -13.55 14.24
N VAL A 201 11.72 -13.02 14.34
CA VAL A 201 12.91 -13.67 13.76
C VAL A 201 13.23 -14.90 14.60
N ARG A 202 12.85 -16.09 14.11
CA ARG A 202 13.29 -17.35 14.75
C ARG A 202 14.79 -17.53 14.49
N ASN A 203 15.62 -17.05 15.40
CA ASN A 203 17.04 -17.41 15.43
C ASN A 203 17.15 -18.94 15.56
N GLY A 204 17.52 -19.61 14.47
CA GLY A 204 17.80 -21.03 14.45
C GLY A 204 19.02 -21.32 15.31
N VAL A 205 18.83 -21.70 16.58
CA VAL A 205 19.89 -22.26 17.40
C VAL A 205 20.22 -23.65 16.86
N SER A 206 21.31 -23.72 16.11
CA SER A 206 21.93 -24.99 15.72
C SER A 206 22.43 -25.69 17.01
N ARG A 207 21.73 -26.73 17.45
CA ARG A 207 22.24 -27.64 18.47
C ARG A 207 23.41 -28.41 17.87
N LYS A 208 24.64 -27.94 18.09
CA LYS A 208 25.82 -28.81 17.99
C LYS A 208 25.69 -29.87 19.07
N THR A 209 25.31 -31.07 18.64
CA THR A 209 25.39 -32.30 19.44
C THR A 209 26.86 -32.49 19.83
N ALA A 210 27.18 -32.30 21.10
CA ALA A 210 28.44 -32.73 21.67
C ALA A 210 28.42 -34.27 21.69
N LEU A 211 29.09 -34.91 20.72
CA LEU A 211 29.49 -36.30 20.87
C LEU A 211 30.66 -36.35 21.85
N ASN A 212 30.35 -36.72 23.08
CA ASN A 212 31.30 -37.35 23.99
C ASN A 212 31.88 -38.59 23.29
N LYS A 213 33.18 -38.61 23.05
CA LYS A 213 33.94 -39.86 22.94
C LYS A 213 34.83 -39.96 24.17
N GLY A 214 34.36 -40.73 25.14
CA GLY A 214 35.21 -41.40 26.12
C GLY A 214 35.72 -42.73 25.55
N GLY A 215 36.87 -43.17 26.08
CA GLY A 215 37.58 -44.41 25.74
C GLY A 215 39.04 -44.08 25.44
N ALA A 216 39.97 -43.99 26.40
CA ALA A 216 40.56 -45.09 27.18
C ALA A 216 41.24 -46.13 26.29
N GLU A 217 42.53 -45.91 25.98
CA GLU A 217 43.70 -46.68 26.47
C GLU A 217 44.99 -45.98 26.03
#